data_AF-A0A7X8L3X9-F1
#
_entry.id   AF-A0A7X8L3X9-F1
#
_cell.length_a   1.000
_cell.length_b   1.000
_cell.length_c   1.000
_cell.angle_alpha   90.00
_cell.angle_beta   90.00
_cell.angle_gamma   90.00
#
_symmetry.space_group_name_H-M   'P 1'
#
loop_
_entity.id
_entity.type
_entity.pdbx_description
1 polymer ?
#
loop_
_entity_poly.entity_id
_entity_poly.type
_entity_poly.pdbx_seq_one_letter_code
_entity_poly.pdbx_strand_id
1 'polypeptide(L)'
;MKEDIIGKNVSPKVGYILLGMIIMLLITSLIVPAFAAQTHKQLNAAFMDIKIVINGETITPRDPNGNIVEPFIVDGTTYLPVRAICEAIDYEVEWDGATNTVHVYSSVNHAK
;
A
#
# COMPACT_ATOMS: atom_id res chain seq x y z
N MET A 1 -45.26 27.41 -47.21
CA MET A 1 -44.16 28.39 -47.24
C MET A 1 -44.36 29.36 -46.09
N LYS A 2 -43.50 29.24 -45.08
CA LYS A 2 -42.98 30.31 -44.19
C LYS A 2 -42.11 29.60 -43.17
N GLU A 3 -40.90 29.34 -43.61
CA GLU A 3 -39.77 29.23 -42.69
C GLU A 3 -39.63 30.60 -42.03
N ASP A 4 -39.60 30.63 -40.71
CA ASP A 4 -38.82 31.64 -40.01
C ASP A 4 -38.20 30.96 -38.80
N ILE A 5 -36.94 30.61 -39.04
CA ILE A 5 -35.97 30.02 -38.14
C ILE A 5 -35.92 30.92 -36.91
N ILE A 6 -36.32 30.37 -35.76
CA ILE A 6 -36.28 31.04 -34.46
C ILE A 6 -34.82 31.40 -34.17
N GLY A 7 -34.46 32.65 -34.48
CA GLY A 7 -33.22 33.29 -34.06
C GLY A 7 -33.23 33.40 -32.54
N LYS A 8 -32.79 32.35 -31.86
CA LYS A 8 -32.61 32.35 -30.41
C LYS A 8 -31.40 33.24 -30.13
N ASN A 9 -31.64 34.51 -29.87
CA ASN A 9 -30.62 35.51 -29.59
C ASN A 9 -30.07 35.26 -28.18
N VAL A 10 -29.11 34.34 -28.10
CA VAL A 10 -28.42 34.02 -26.85
C VAL A 10 -27.57 35.22 -26.48
N SER A 11 -27.87 35.88 -25.36
CA SER A 11 -27.11 37.06 -24.94
C SER A 11 -25.63 36.69 -24.72
N PRO A 12 -24.67 37.58 -25.03
CA PRO A 12 -23.24 37.26 -25.00
C PRO A 12 -22.78 36.74 -23.62
N LYS A 13 -23.44 37.20 -22.54
CA LYS A 13 -23.24 36.74 -21.16
C LYS A 13 -23.54 35.25 -20.99
N VAL A 14 -24.58 34.73 -21.63
CA VAL A 14 -24.95 33.30 -21.61
C VAL A 14 -23.95 32.46 -22.42
N GLY A 15 -23.40 33.02 -23.51
CA GLY A 15 -22.32 32.40 -24.27
C GLY A 15 -21.05 32.21 -23.43
N TYR A 16 -20.64 33.22 -22.66
CA TYR A 16 -19.48 33.11 -21.76
C TYR A 16 -19.69 32.12 -20.62
N ILE A 17 -20.91 32.01 -20.08
CA ILE A 17 -21.24 31.01 -19.06
C ILE A 17 -21.11 29.59 -19.63
N LEU A 18 -21.65 29.33 -20.82
CA LEU A 18 -21.56 28.02 -21.46
C LEU A 18 -20.12 27.65 -21.85
N LEU A 19 -19.35 28.62 -22.36
CA LEU A 19 -17.93 28.42 -22.68
C LEU A 19 -17.10 28.16 -21.41
N GLY A 20 -17.36 28.90 -20.33
CA GLY A 20 -16.73 28.69 -19.03
C GLY A 20 -17.03 27.30 -18.46
N MET A 21 -18.26 26.80 -18.59
CA MET A 21 -18.62 25.44 -18.16
C MET A 21 -17.89 24.36 -18.97
N ILE A 22 -17.72 24.54 -20.27
CA ILE A 22 -16.98 23.59 -21.12
C ILE A 22 -15.49 23.58 -20.76
N ILE A 23 -14.89 24.74 -20.51
CA ILE A 23 -13.48 24.85 -20.08
C ILE A 23 -13.29 24.22 -18.69
N MET A 24 -14.23 24.41 -17.77
CA MET A 24 -14.22 23.78 -16.45
C MET A 24 -14.27 22.25 -16.53
N LEU A 25 -15.12 21.71 -17.42
CA LEU A 25 -15.20 20.27 -17.70
C LEU A 25 -13.91 19.71 -18.33
N LEU A 26 -13.21 20.52 -19.14
CA LEU A 26 -11.94 20.12 -19.74
C LEU A 26 -10.78 20.12 -18.74
N ILE A 27 -10.76 21.07 -17.79
CA ILE A 27 -9.70 21.18 -16.78
C ILE A 27 -9.83 20.07 -15.73
N THR A 28 -11.06 19.64 -15.42
CA THR A 28 -11.29 18.61 -14.40
C THR A 28 -10.95 17.19 -14.88
N SER A 29 -10.87 16.92 -16.18
CA SER A 29 -10.50 15.60 -16.72
C SER A 29 -8.99 15.32 -16.75
N LEU A 30 -8.15 16.32 -16.44
CA LEU A 30 -6.69 16.20 -16.41
C LEU A 30 -6.13 15.79 -15.04
N ILE A 31 -6.97 15.68 -14.01
CA ILE A 31 -6.55 15.23 -12.69
C ILE A 31 -6.81 13.72 -12.61
N VAL A 32 -5.95 12.92 -13.22
CA VAL A 32 -5.86 11.49 -12.91
C VAL A 32 -4.87 11.36 -11.76
N PRO A 33 -5.31 11.18 -10.51
CA PRO A 33 -4.37 10.82 -9.46
C PRO A 33 -3.80 9.45 -9.82
N ALA A 34 -2.48 9.39 -10.00
CA ALA A 34 -1.72 8.15 -10.13
C ALA A 34 -1.70 7.44 -8.77
N PHE A 35 -2.86 6.94 -8.33
CA PHE A 35 -2.90 6.00 -7.22
C PHE A 35 -2.33 4.69 -7.76
N ALA A 36 -1.11 4.35 -7.33
CA ALA A 36 -0.61 3.01 -7.45
C ALA A 36 -1.71 2.06 -6.97
N ALA A 37 -2.20 1.19 -7.86
CA ALA A 37 -3.25 0.24 -7.51
C ALA A 37 -2.69 -0.71 -6.46
N GLN A 38 -2.94 -0.42 -5.18
CA GLN A 38 -2.63 -1.34 -4.10
C GLN A 38 -3.62 -2.50 -4.19
N THR A 39 -3.22 -3.53 -4.93
CA THR A 39 -4.02 -4.75 -5.05
C THR A 39 -3.89 -5.55 -3.76
N HIS A 40 -4.99 -5.68 -3.02
CA HIS A 40 -5.05 -6.52 -1.84
C HIS A 40 -5.27 -7.97 -2.29
N LYS A 41 -4.29 -8.85 -2.05
CA LYS A 41 -4.48 -10.29 -2.18
C LYS A 41 -5.04 -10.83 -0.88
N GLN A 42 -6.18 -11.52 -0.95
CA GLN A 42 -6.66 -12.32 0.17
C GLN A 42 -5.91 -13.66 0.17
N LEU A 43 -5.42 -14.06 1.34
CA LEU A 43 -4.70 -15.31 1.55
C LEU A 43 -5.47 -16.11 2.62
N ASN A 44 -5.58 -17.43 2.44
CA ASN A 44 -6.10 -18.32 3.48
C ASN A 44 -4.93 -18.79 4.34
N ALA A 45 -4.92 -18.38 5.61
CA ALA A 45 -3.83 -18.67 6.54
C ALA A 45 -4.26 -19.72 7.57
N ALA A 46 -3.43 -20.74 7.76
CA ALA A 46 -3.59 -21.73 8.81
C ALA A 46 -2.65 -21.42 9.99
N PHE A 47 -3.23 -21.26 11.18
CA PHE A 47 -2.52 -21.08 12.45
C PHE A 47 -2.53 -22.41 13.20
N MET A 48 -1.34 -23.02 13.36
CA MET A 48 -1.19 -24.39 13.86
C MET A 48 -0.22 -24.50 15.05
N ASP A 49 -0.18 -23.49 15.92
CA ASP A 49 0.78 -23.43 17.06
C ASP A 49 2.23 -23.70 16.62
N ILE A 50 2.65 -23.01 15.56
CA ILE A 50 3.96 -23.22 14.93
C ILE A 50 5.05 -22.73 15.89
N LYS A 51 5.94 -23.63 16.30
CA LYS A 51 7.05 -23.34 17.21
C LYS A 51 8.31 -23.00 16.43
N ILE A 52 9.00 -21.95 16.85
CA ILE A 52 10.29 -21.54 16.29
C ILE A 52 11.37 -21.90 17.30
N VAL A 53 12.37 -22.66 16.87
CA VAL A 53 13.52 -23.06 17.67
C VAL A 53 14.80 -22.59 17.00
N ILE A 54 15.60 -21.78 17.69
CA ILE A 54 16.86 -21.22 17.21
C ILE A 54 17.94 -21.60 18.24
N ASN A 55 19.03 -22.21 17.78
CA ASN A 55 20.12 -22.68 18.65
C ASN A 55 19.65 -23.60 19.80
N GLY A 56 18.55 -24.33 19.62
CA GLY A 56 17.96 -25.20 20.63
C GLY A 56 16.99 -24.51 21.60
N GLU A 57 16.87 -23.18 21.54
CA GLU A 57 15.94 -22.41 22.35
C GLU A 57 14.65 -22.12 21.59
N THR A 58 13.52 -22.31 22.24
CA THR A 58 12.21 -21.93 21.67
C THR A 58 12.01 -20.44 21.86
N ILE A 59 11.77 -19.71 20.78
CA ILE A 59 11.50 -18.27 20.83
C ILE A 59 10.00 -18.00 20.70
N THR A 60 9.54 -16.94 21.36
CA THR A 60 8.20 -16.38 21.14
C THR A 60 8.33 -15.14 20.28
N PRO A 61 7.89 -15.18 19.01
CA PRO A 61 8.03 -14.04 18.11
C PRO A 61 7.16 -12.87 18.57
N ARG A 62 7.74 -11.67 18.63
CA ARG A 62 7.07 -10.44 19.04
C ARG A 62 7.30 -9.29 18.06
N ASP A 63 6.36 -8.34 18.05
CA ASP A 63 6.51 -7.06 17.37
C ASP A 63 7.24 -6.04 18.27
N PRO A 64 7.60 -4.83 17.76
CA PRO A 64 8.25 -3.79 18.56
C PRO A 64 7.42 -3.28 19.75
N ASN A 65 6.11 -3.57 19.78
CA ASN A 65 5.22 -3.21 20.88
C ASN A 65 5.10 -4.35 21.91
N GLY A 66 5.79 -5.48 21.70
CA GLY A 66 5.76 -6.66 22.55
C GLY A 66 4.59 -7.61 22.28
N ASN A 67 3.75 -7.35 21.28
CA ASN A 67 2.64 -8.24 20.91
C ASN A 67 3.19 -9.50 20.26
N ILE A 68 2.58 -10.65 20.54
CA ILE A 68 2.94 -11.91 19.91
C ILE A 68 2.53 -11.86 18.44
N VAL A 69 3.44 -12.23 17.54
CA VAL A 69 3.16 -12.35 16.11
C VAL A 69 3.23 -13.81 15.73
N GLU A 70 2.09 -14.45 15.58
CA GLU A 70 2.03 -15.88 15.33
C GLU A 70 2.48 -16.22 13.90
N PRO A 71 3.34 -17.23 13.72
CA PRO A 71 3.62 -17.77 12.40
C PRO A 71 2.40 -18.50 11.83
N PHE A 72 2.30 -18.52 10.51
CA PHE A 72 1.16 -19.13 9.81
C PHE A 72 1.60 -19.79 8.50
N ILE A 73 0.73 -20.64 7.95
CA ILE A 73 0.95 -21.32 6.67
C ILE A 73 -0.02 -20.77 5.62
N VAL A 74 0.49 -20.43 4.44
CA VAL A 74 -0.29 -20.13 3.22
C VAL A 74 0.22 -21.02 2.10
N ASP A 75 -0.68 -21.74 1.43
CA ASP A 75 -0.37 -22.60 0.28
C ASP A 75 0.80 -23.57 0.52
N GLY A 76 0.88 -24.15 1.73
CA GLY A 76 1.93 -25.07 2.14
C GLY A 76 3.27 -24.41 2.50
N THR A 77 3.37 -23.09 2.47
CA THR A 77 4.55 -22.31 2.87
C THR A 77 4.36 -21.69 4.23
N THR A 78 5.31 -21.89 5.14
CA THR A 78 5.33 -21.26 6.47
C THR A 78 5.91 -19.85 6.39
N TYR A 79 5.16 -18.87 6.87
CA TYR A 79 5.56 -17.48 6.99
C TYR A 79 5.94 -17.16 8.43
N LEU A 80 7.13 -16.60 8.61
CA LEU A 80 7.68 -16.26 9.92
C LEU A 80 7.85 -14.74 10.06
N PRO A 81 7.67 -14.17 11.27
CA PRO A 81 7.96 -12.76 11.52
C PRO A 81 9.46 -12.49 11.43
N VAL A 82 9.91 -11.89 10.32
CA VAL A 82 11.33 -11.69 10.02
C VAL A 82 12.10 -11.01 11.16
N ARG A 83 11.51 -9.97 11.79
CA ARG A 83 12.13 -9.24 12.90
C ARG A 83 12.44 -10.15 14.08
N ALA A 84 11.48 -10.98 14.51
CA ALA A 84 11.67 -11.90 15.62
C ALA A 84 12.76 -12.95 15.34
N ILE A 85 12.85 -13.41 14.10
CA ILE A 85 13.91 -14.35 13.70
C ILE A 85 15.28 -13.67 13.76
N CYS A 86 15.40 -12.48 13.19
CA CYS A 86 16.64 -11.71 13.14
C CYS A 86 17.13 -11.29 14.52
N GLU A 87 16.25 -10.79 15.40
CA GLU A 87 16.59 -10.43 16.78
C GLU A 87 17.16 -11.63 17.54
N ALA A 88 16.59 -12.83 17.35
CA ALA A 88 17.06 -14.04 18.00
C ALA A 88 18.43 -14.54 17.51
N ILE A 89 18.96 -13.98 16.41
CA ILE A 89 20.29 -14.29 15.86
C ILE A 89 21.24 -13.08 15.88
N ASP A 90 20.91 -12.03 16.66
CA ASP A 90 21.68 -10.78 16.77
C ASP A 90 21.79 -9.99 15.45
N TYR A 91 20.65 -9.82 14.76
CA TYR A 91 20.51 -8.99 13.56
C TYR A 91 19.43 -7.91 13.76
N GLU A 92 19.66 -6.75 13.18
CA GLU A 92 18.72 -5.64 13.13
C GLU A 92 17.91 -5.69 11.81
N VAL A 93 16.63 -5.29 11.89
CA VAL A 93 15.72 -5.26 10.74
C VAL A 93 15.10 -3.89 10.57
N GLU A 94 15.33 -3.28 9.41
CA GLU A 94 14.76 -2.00 9.01
C GLU A 94 13.77 -2.19 7.84
N TRP A 95 12.67 -1.44 7.85
CA TRP A 95 11.69 -1.42 6.77
C TRP A 95 11.75 -0.09 6.02
N ASP A 96 12.09 -0.15 4.74
CA ASP A 96 11.95 0.98 3.81
C ASP A 96 10.60 0.90 3.10
N GLY A 97 9.65 1.72 3.54
CA GLY A 97 8.31 1.82 2.95
C GLY A 97 8.26 2.52 1.59
N ALA A 98 9.31 3.24 1.18
CA ALA A 98 9.35 3.88 -0.14
C ALA A 98 9.63 2.84 -1.24
N THR A 99 10.48 1.85 -0.94
CA THR A 99 10.86 0.79 -1.90
C THR A 99 10.21 -0.56 -1.61
N ASN A 100 9.49 -0.69 -0.49
CA ASN A 100 9.00 -1.95 0.05
C ASN A 100 10.12 -2.96 0.33
N THR A 101 11.23 -2.47 0.92
CA THR A 101 12.43 -3.27 1.18
C THR A 101 12.59 -3.57 2.67
N VAL A 102 12.87 -4.83 2.98
CA VAL A 102 13.34 -5.25 4.31
C VAL A 102 14.86 -5.29 4.27
N HIS A 103 15.51 -4.43 5.05
CA HIS A 103 16.95 -4.46 5.26
C HIS A 103 17.27 -5.27 6.51
N VAL A 104 18.28 -6.13 6.41
CA VAL A 104 18.74 -6.99 7.50
C VAL A 104 20.22 -6.77 7.69
N TYR A 105 20.61 -6.41 8.89
CA TYR A 105 21.96 -5.99 9.25
C TYR A 105 22.52 -6.85 10.36
N SER A 106 23.78 -7.26 10.27
CA SER A 106 24.43 -7.95 11.39
C SER A 106 24.75 -6.95 12.48
N SER A 107 24.24 -7.17 13.70
CA SER A 107 24.50 -6.29 14.84
C SER A 107 25.99 -6.27 15.26
N VAL A 108 26.78 -7.24 14.79
CA VAL A 108 28.22 -7.36 15.07
C VAL A 108 29.06 -6.32 14.30
N ASN A 109 28.57 -5.78 13.17
CA ASN A 109 29.36 -4.94 12.27
C ASN A 109 28.87 -3.48 12.10
N HIS A 110 27.81 -3.05 12.81
CA HIS A 110 27.26 -1.69 12.70
C HIS A 110 27.88 -0.68 13.70
N ALA A 111 28.90 -1.06 14.46
CA ALA A 111 29.57 -0.20 15.44
C ALA A 111 30.92 0.39 14.96
N LYS A 112 31.07 0.71 13.67
CA LYS A 112 32.30 1.31 13.13
C LYS A 112 32.09 2.62 12.39
#